data_AF-A0AA96X360-F1
#
_entry.id   AF-A0AA96X360-F1
#
_cell.length_a   1.000
_cell.length_b   1.000
_cell.length_c   1.000
_cell.angle_alpha   90.00
_cell.angle_beta   90.00
_cell.angle_gamma   90.00
#
_symmetry.space_group_name_H-M   'P 1'
#
loop_
_entity.id
_entity.type
_entity.pdbx_description
1 polymer ?
#
loop_
_entity_poly.entity_id
_entity_poly.type
_entity_poly.pdbx_seq_one_letter_code
_entity_poly.pdbx_strand_id
1 'polypeptide(L)'
;METGGFVSVFKVQDDGSYKEFKVAVPDTIYADEFGYSIAINEAGTIIIGKPGEDTETAYNTGAIYVLEPDENGNYTSTANETQPEMTDNETFDFSQSGFGQATLVDFEVGEGSNDVIEFDQAVFADFDEVIAATSTNGADTVITLDADNSVTLKNVSLADLHADDFQFV
;
A
#
# COMPACT_ATOMS: atom_id res chain seq x y z
N MET A 1 -23.54 3.64 7.69
CA MET A 1 -22.15 3.61 7.23
C MET A 1 -22.25 3.58 5.73
N GLU A 2 -22.05 4.72 5.08
CA GLU A 2 -22.03 4.78 3.63
C GLU A 2 -20.66 4.27 3.20
N THR A 3 -20.63 3.11 2.58
CA THR A 3 -19.42 2.56 1.96
C THR A 3 -19.08 3.43 0.77
N GLY A 4 -17.83 3.88 0.67
CA GLY A 4 -17.35 4.60 -0.52
C GLY A 4 -17.34 3.73 -1.77
N GLY A 5 -16.80 4.32 -2.85
CA GLY A 5 -16.66 3.62 -4.13
C GLY A 5 -15.80 2.36 -4.01
N PHE A 6 -15.98 1.43 -4.94
CA PHE A 6 -15.14 0.24 -5.05
C PHE A 6 -14.77 -0.01 -6.52
N VAL A 7 -13.63 -0.65 -6.73
CA VAL A 7 -13.18 -1.10 -8.06
C VAL A 7 -13.01 -2.61 -8.03
N SER A 8 -13.47 -3.27 -9.09
CA SER A 8 -13.23 -4.70 -9.33
C SER A 8 -12.60 -4.88 -10.70
N VAL A 9 -11.59 -5.76 -10.79
CA VAL A 9 -10.97 -6.17 -12.05
C VAL A 9 -11.46 -7.56 -12.42
N PHE A 10 -11.95 -7.73 -13.65
CA PHE A 10 -12.40 -9.03 -14.18
C PHE A 10 -11.40 -9.53 -15.23
N LYS A 11 -10.65 -10.58 -14.89
CA LYS A 11 -9.71 -11.23 -15.81
C LYS A 11 -10.36 -12.44 -16.47
N VAL A 12 -10.29 -12.54 -17.79
CA VAL A 12 -10.75 -13.71 -18.53
C VAL A 12 -9.83 -14.91 -18.24
N GLN A 13 -10.42 -16.08 -18.04
CA GLN A 13 -9.76 -17.37 -17.81
C GLN A 13 -9.74 -18.19 -19.12
N ASP A 14 -8.95 -19.26 -19.14
CA ASP A 14 -8.78 -20.12 -20.33
C ASP A 14 -10.09 -20.77 -20.80
N ASP A 15 -11.03 -20.99 -19.88
CA ASP A 15 -12.36 -21.54 -20.16
C ASP A 15 -13.38 -20.48 -20.61
N GLY A 16 -12.95 -19.21 -20.75
CA GLY A 16 -13.77 -18.07 -21.13
C GLY A 16 -14.61 -17.49 -19.98
N SER A 17 -14.48 -18.02 -18.76
CA SER A 17 -15.07 -17.41 -17.56
C SER A 17 -14.23 -16.23 -17.07
N TYR A 18 -14.72 -15.49 -16.06
CA TYR A 18 -14.01 -14.36 -15.47
C TYR A 18 -13.66 -14.63 -14.01
N LYS A 19 -12.44 -14.29 -13.61
CA LYS A 19 -12.01 -14.19 -12.22
C LYS A 19 -12.07 -12.73 -11.77
N GLU A 20 -12.78 -12.47 -10.68
CA GLU A 20 -12.88 -11.13 -10.07
C GLU A 20 -11.75 -10.92 -9.06
N PHE A 21 -11.14 -9.73 -9.12
CA PHE A 21 -10.22 -9.20 -8.13
C PHE A 21 -10.83 -7.92 -7.58
N LYS A 22 -11.34 -7.98 -6.34
CA LYS A 22 -11.89 -6.81 -5.68
C LYS A 22 -10.74 -5.99 -5.08
N VAL A 23 -10.66 -4.73 -5.48
CA VAL A 23 -9.68 -3.77 -4.98
C VAL A 23 -10.21 -3.21 -3.68
N ALA A 24 -9.56 -3.57 -2.58
CA ALA A 24 -9.73 -2.94 -1.29
C ALA A 24 -8.79 -1.73 -1.20
N VAL A 25 -9.35 -0.64 -0.71
CA VAL A 25 -8.64 0.59 -0.39
C VAL A 25 -8.83 0.79 1.11
N PRO A 26 -7.77 1.10 1.87
CA PRO A 26 -7.86 1.23 3.33
C PRO A 26 -8.90 2.27 3.74
N ASP A 27 -8.99 3.36 2.98
CA ASP A 27 -9.99 4.41 3.18
C ASP A 27 -10.96 4.52 1.98
N THR A 28 -12.21 4.15 2.22
CA THR A 28 -13.32 4.36 1.27
C THR A 28 -14.41 5.21 1.93
N ILE A 29 -14.08 6.43 2.32
CA ILE A 29 -15.08 7.47 2.61
C ILE A 29 -15.88 7.78 1.34
N TYR A 30 -17.21 7.90 1.49
CA TYR A 30 -18.13 8.14 0.39
C TYR A 30 -17.90 9.46 -0.34
N ALA A 31 -17.45 10.49 0.36
CA ALA A 31 -17.20 11.82 -0.20
C ALA A 31 -15.98 11.89 -1.12
N ASP A 32 -15.06 10.93 -1.01
CA ASP A 32 -13.76 11.04 -1.68
C ASP A 32 -13.79 10.48 -3.11
N GLU A 33 -14.92 9.88 -3.49
CA GLU A 33 -15.23 9.44 -4.85
C GLU A 33 -14.20 8.43 -5.42
N PHE A 34 -13.70 7.50 -4.60
CA PHE A 34 -12.82 6.44 -5.10
C PHE A 34 -13.44 5.70 -6.30
N GLY A 35 -12.67 5.59 -7.39
CA GLY A 35 -13.17 5.01 -8.65
C GLY A 35 -13.85 6.02 -9.58
N TYR A 36 -13.79 7.32 -9.30
CA TYR A 36 -14.39 8.36 -10.14
C TYR A 36 -13.87 8.34 -11.58
N SER A 37 -12.59 8.04 -11.75
CA SER A 37 -11.94 7.92 -13.07
C SER A 37 -10.99 6.73 -13.08
N ILE A 38 -10.94 6.01 -14.21
CA ILE A 38 -10.13 4.80 -14.37
C ILE A 38 -9.45 4.82 -15.74
N ALA A 39 -8.17 4.49 -15.79
CA ALA A 39 -7.40 4.25 -17.01
C ALA A 39 -6.58 2.97 -16.90
N ILE A 40 -6.37 2.27 -18.02
CA ILE A 40 -5.55 1.05 -18.09
C ILE A 40 -4.61 1.12 -19.31
N ASN A 41 -3.36 0.71 -19.14
CA ASN A 41 -2.39 0.64 -20.23
C ASN A 41 -2.28 -0.79 -20.83
N GLU A 42 -1.46 -0.98 -21.86
CA GLU A 42 -1.25 -2.29 -22.49
C GLU A 42 -0.60 -3.33 -21.57
N ALA A 43 0.18 -2.89 -20.57
CA ALA A 43 0.81 -3.77 -19.59
C ALA A 43 -0.17 -4.23 -18.49
N GLY A 44 -1.38 -3.68 -18.44
CA GLY A 44 -2.39 -3.96 -17.42
C GLY A 44 -2.27 -3.09 -16.17
N THR A 45 -1.37 -2.10 -16.14
CA THR A 45 -1.35 -1.11 -15.04
C THR A 45 -2.64 -0.31 -15.06
N ILE A 46 -3.36 -0.25 -13.94
CA ILE A 46 -4.60 0.50 -13.78
C ILE A 46 -4.34 1.71 -12.88
N ILE A 47 -4.80 2.88 -13.30
CA ILE A 47 -4.82 4.10 -12.49
C ILE A 47 -6.28 4.38 -12.10
N ILE A 48 -6.53 4.62 -10.82
CA ILE A 48 -7.84 4.89 -10.24
C ILE A 48 -7.79 6.24 -9.52
N GLY A 49 -8.69 7.16 -9.84
CA GLY A 49 -8.80 8.44 -9.13
C GLY A 49 -9.74 8.40 -7.92
N LYS A 50 -9.38 9.15 -6.88
CA LYS A 50 -10.17 9.46 -5.68
C LYS A 50 -10.15 10.99 -5.49
N PRO A 51 -10.86 11.76 -6.35
CA PRO A 51 -10.69 13.21 -6.46
C PRO A 51 -11.14 14.00 -5.23
N GLY A 52 -11.98 13.41 -4.37
CA GLY A 52 -12.42 14.04 -3.14
C GLY A 52 -11.46 13.85 -1.96
N GLU A 53 -10.27 13.27 -2.19
CA GLU A 53 -9.30 13.08 -1.11
C GLU A 53 -8.90 14.40 -0.46
N ASP A 54 -9.07 14.45 0.85
CA ASP A 54 -8.60 15.54 1.68
C ASP A 54 -7.16 15.26 2.13
N THR A 55 -6.39 16.33 2.31
CA THR A 55 -5.16 16.30 3.11
C THR A 55 -5.43 17.01 4.42
N GLU A 56 -4.52 16.94 5.39
CA GLU A 56 -4.65 17.68 6.65
C GLU A 56 -4.88 19.19 6.43
N THR A 57 -4.26 19.76 5.38
CA THR A 57 -4.25 21.21 5.16
C THR A 57 -5.17 21.71 4.04
N ALA A 58 -5.75 20.81 3.23
CA ALA A 58 -6.58 21.19 2.09
C ALA A 58 -7.63 20.12 1.74
N TYR A 59 -8.82 20.59 1.36
CA TYR A 59 -9.94 19.75 0.96
C TYR A 59 -9.92 19.38 -0.52
N ASN A 60 -10.33 18.16 -0.86
CA ASN A 60 -10.49 17.62 -2.22
C ASN A 60 -9.25 17.87 -3.10
N THR A 61 -8.07 17.61 -2.54
CA THR A 61 -6.80 17.66 -3.26
C THR A 61 -6.68 16.49 -4.25
N GLY A 62 -7.34 15.38 -3.92
CA GLY A 62 -7.55 14.22 -4.77
C GLY A 62 -6.33 13.31 -4.86
N ALA A 63 -6.55 12.01 -4.64
CA ALA A 63 -5.54 10.96 -4.76
C ALA A 63 -5.68 10.18 -6.06
N ILE A 64 -4.59 9.48 -6.42
CA ILE A 64 -4.64 8.40 -7.39
C ILE A 64 -4.06 7.12 -6.77
N TYR A 65 -4.64 6.00 -7.17
CA TYR A 65 -4.20 4.67 -6.80
C TYR A 65 -3.72 3.95 -8.06
N VAL A 66 -2.63 3.21 -7.91
CA VAL A 66 -2.03 2.42 -9.00
C VAL A 66 -2.13 0.94 -8.64
N LEU A 67 -2.68 0.17 -9.57
CA LEU A 67 -2.70 -1.29 -9.53
C LEU A 67 -1.78 -1.82 -10.61
N GLU A 68 -0.78 -2.58 -10.19
CA GLU A 68 0.11 -3.29 -11.09
C GLU A 68 -0.25 -4.78 -11.09
N PRO A 69 -0.37 -5.41 -12.27
CA PRO A 69 -0.59 -6.84 -12.31
C PRO A 69 0.69 -7.61 -11.95
N ASP A 70 0.54 -8.78 -11.31
CA ASP A 70 1.63 -9.73 -11.08
C ASP A 70 2.16 -10.33 -12.40
N GLU A 71 3.21 -11.15 -12.33
CA GLU A 71 3.80 -11.83 -13.50
C GLU A 71 2.78 -12.70 -14.28
N ASN A 72 1.69 -13.12 -13.62
CA ASN A 72 0.61 -13.91 -14.20
C ASN A 72 -0.57 -13.04 -14.68
N GLY A 73 -0.45 -11.71 -14.56
CA GLY A 73 -1.46 -10.74 -14.92
C GLY A 73 -2.64 -10.65 -13.95
N ASN A 74 -2.51 -11.11 -12.70
CA ASN A 74 -3.51 -10.98 -11.64
C ASN A 74 -3.28 -9.72 -10.83
N TYR A 75 -4.28 -9.29 -10.06
CA TYR A 75 -4.19 -8.11 -9.21
C TYR A 75 -4.31 -8.50 -7.75
N THR A 76 -3.59 -7.82 -6.88
CA THR A 76 -3.75 -7.92 -5.42
C THR A 76 -5.09 -7.33 -4.99
N SER A 77 -5.57 -7.72 -3.81
CA SER A 77 -6.76 -7.11 -3.20
C SER A 77 -6.48 -5.71 -2.65
N THR A 78 -5.28 -5.17 -2.77
CA THR A 78 -4.87 -3.84 -2.29
C THR A 78 -4.30 -3.03 -3.44
N ALA A 79 -4.71 -1.77 -3.55
CA ALA A 79 -4.09 -0.80 -4.47
C ALA A 79 -3.02 0.01 -3.75
N ASN A 80 -1.91 0.31 -4.43
CA ASN A 80 -0.93 1.25 -3.91
C ASN A 80 -1.49 2.65 -4.06
N GLU A 81 -1.70 3.33 -2.95
CA GLU A 81 -1.94 4.76 -2.94
C GLU A 81 -0.67 5.49 -3.39
N THR A 82 -0.81 6.47 -4.27
CA THR A 82 0.33 7.28 -4.75
C THR A 82 0.20 8.75 -4.38
N GLN A 83 -0.77 9.08 -3.53
CA GLN A 83 -0.77 10.35 -2.82
C GLN A 83 -0.29 10.09 -1.39
N PRO A 84 0.85 10.64 -0.98
CA PRO A 84 1.25 10.62 0.41
C PRO A 84 0.22 11.38 1.24
N GLU A 85 -0.28 10.81 2.33
CA GLU A 85 -0.92 11.62 3.36
C GLU A 85 0.19 12.50 3.92
N MET A 86 0.30 13.74 3.44
CA MET A 86 1.31 14.70 3.91
C MET A 86 0.97 15.17 5.34
N THR A 87 0.97 14.25 6.30
CA THR A 87 1.00 14.55 7.73
C THR A 87 2.44 14.44 8.18
N ASP A 88 2.85 15.28 9.12
CA ASP A 88 4.22 15.28 9.61
C ASP A 88 4.53 14.03 10.47
N ASN A 89 3.56 13.11 10.67
CA ASN A 89 3.60 11.90 11.51
C ASN A 89 2.57 10.86 11.03
N GLU A 90 3.00 9.86 10.25
CA GLU A 90 2.12 8.83 9.72
C GLU A 90 2.22 7.49 10.49
N THR A 91 1.14 6.71 10.51
CA THR A 91 1.18 5.32 10.97
C THR A 91 0.62 4.41 9.88
N PHE A 92 1.49 3.58 9.31
CA PHE A 92 1.14 2.63 8.27
C PHE A 92 0.77 1.28 8.89
N ASP A 93 -0.53 0.98 8.96
CA ASP A 93 -1.07 -0.22 9.61
C ASP A 93 -1.01 -1.47 8.71
N PHE A 94 -0.09 -2.38 9.05
CA PHE A 94 0.07 -3.72 8.49
C PHE A 94 -0.20 -4.82 9.54
N SER A 95 -0.95 -4.52 10.60
CA SER A 95 -1.30 -5.46 11.68
C SER A 95 -2.27 -6.57 11.25
N GLN A 96 -2.95 -6.41 10.13
CA GLN A 96 -3.87 -7.42 9.60
C GLN A 96 -3.16 -8.65 9.03
N SER A 97 -3.74 -9.83 9.27
CA SER A 97 -3.23 -11.09 8.70
C SER A 97 -3.36 -11.09 7.18
N GLY A 98 -2.23 -11.00 6.47
CA GLY A 98 -2.19 -10.98 5.01
C GLY A 98 -2.39 -9.57 4.43
N PHE A 99 -1.43 -8.69 4.70
CA PHE A 99 -1.47 -7.28 4.32
C PHE A 99 -1.14 -7.00 2.84
N GLY A 100 -0.77 -8.02 2.06
CA GLY A 100 -0.49 -7.89 0.63
C GLY A 100 0.84 -7.19 0.35
N GLN A 101 0.99 -6.67 -0.87
CA GLN A 101 2.18 -5.93 -1.26
C GLN A 101 1.88 -4.44 -1.22
N ALA A 102 2.76 -3.67 -0.57
CA ALA A 102 2.66 -2.21 -0.46
C ALA A 102 3.97 -1.52 -0.85
N THR A 103 3.88 -0.29 -1.36
CA THR A 103 5.04 0.57 -1.61
C THR A 103 4.81 1.92 -0.95
N LEU A 104 5.65 2.29 0.02
CA LEU A 104 5.67 3.58 0.69
C LEU A 104 6.69 4.48 -0.03
N VAL A 105 6.27 5.66 -0.47
CA VAL A 105 7.09 6.54 -1.34
C VAL A 105 7.77 7.70 -0.61
N ASP A 106 7.41 7.90 0.64
CA ASP A 106 7.65 9.10 1.43
C ASP A 106 7.94 8.82 2.91
N PHE A 107 7.98 7.55 3.33
CA PHE A 107 8.31 7.13 4.68
C PHE A 107 9.58 7.81 5.21
N GLU A 108 9.43 8.68 6.21
CA GLU A 108 10.51 9.37 6.89
C GLU A 108 11.20 8.42 7.87
N VAL A 109 12.49 8.14 7.65
CA VAL A 109 13.30 7.20 8.45
C VAL A 109 14.38 7.91 9.25
N GLY A 110 14.71 7.37 10.42
CA GLY A 110 15.80 7.88 11.26
C GLY A 110 15.45 7.86 12.75
N GLU A 111 16.46 7.96 13.62
CA GLU A 111 16.23 8.08 15.07
C GLU A 111 15.39 9.35 15.37
N GLY A 112 14.20 9.16 15.94
CA GLY A 112 13.22 10.22 16.16
C GLY A 112 12.47 10.66 14.91
N SER A 113 12.41 9.81 13.87
CA SER A 113 11.44 9.91 12.80
C SER A 113 10.02 9.92 13.37
N ASN A 114 9.13 10.48 12.57
CA ASN A 114 7.75 10.69 12.97
C ASN A 114 6.81 9.59 12.43
N ASP A 115 7.26 8.85 11.41
CA ASP A 115 6.48 7.81 10.76
C ASP A 115 6.74 6.45 11.38
N VAL A 116 5.69 5.64 11.45
CA VAL A 116 5.73 4.32 12.07
C VAL A 116 5.06 3.29 11.18
N ILE A 117 5.71 2.15 10.99
CA ILE A 117 5.11 0.95 10.40
C ILE A 117 4.62 0.06 11.54
N GLU A 118 3.33 -0.22 11.56
CA GLU A 118 2.72 -1.09 12.57
C GLU A 118 2.55 -2.52 12.03
N PHE A 119 3.07 -3.50 12.75
CA PHE A 119 2.85 -4.93 12.50
C PHE A 119 2.18 -5.61 13.71
N ASP A 120 1.48 -6.71 13.47
CA ASP A 120 0.99 -7.58 14.56
C ASP A 120 2.15 -8.42 15.10
N GLN A 121 2.23 -8.56 16.43
CA GLN A 121 3.29 -9.32 17.11
C GLN A 121 3.37 -10.80 16.72
N ALA A 122 2.30 -11.37 16.17
CA ALA A 122 2.28 -12.72 15.63
C ALA A 122 2.86 -12.82 14.21
N VAL A 123 2.98 -11.68 13.51
CA VAL A 123 3.60 -11.58 12.18
C VAL A 123 5.10 -11.30 12.31
N PHE A 124 5.45 -10.24 13.05
CA PHE A 124 6.81 -9.92 13.45
C PHE A 124 6.82 -9.65 14.94
N ALA A 125 7.58 -10.43 15.70
CA ALA A 125 7.62 -10.31 17.15
C ALA A 125 8.32 -9.03 17.63
N ASP A 126 9.31 -8.56 16.86
CA ASP A 126 10.11 -7.39 17.17
C ASP A 126 10.88 -6.86 15.94
N PHE A 127 11.64 -5.78 16.16
CA PHE A 127 12.47 -5.13 15.15
C PHE A 127 13.56 -6.05 14.58
N ASP A 128 14.11 -6.97 15.39
CA ASP A 128 15.15 -7.89 14.90
C ASP A 128 14.56 -8.86 13.86
N GLU A 129 13.31 -9.31 14.04
CA GLU A 129 12.60 -10.12 13.04
C GLU A 129 12.30 -9.34 11.76
N VAL A 130 11.91 -8.06 11.87
CA VAL A 130 11.73 -7.18 10.70
C VAL A 130 13.04 -7.05 9.93
N ILE A 131 14.14 -6.72 10.61
CA ILE A 131 15.45 -6.60 9.97
C ILE A 131 15.89 -7.93 9.35
N ALA A 132 15.64 -9.07 9.98
CA ALA A 132 15.93 -10.37 9.39
C ALA A 132 15.12 -10.66 8.10
N ALA A 133 13.93 -10.05 7.96
CA ALA A 133 13.05 -10.15 6.80
C ALA A 133 13.30 -9.05 5.73
N THR A 134 14.21 -8.11 5.99
CA THR A 134 14.53 -7.04 5.04
C THR A 134 15.57 -7.42 4.00
N SER A 135 15.44 -6.85 2.81
CA SER A 135 16.44 -6.87 1.74
C SER A 135 16.51 -5.52 1.03
N THR A 136 17.60 -5.27 0.31
CA THR A 136 17.76 -4.04 -0.48
C THR A 136 17.53 -4.32 -1.96
N ASN A 137 16.74 -3.48 -2.63
CA ASN A 137 16.57 -3.50 -4.08
C ASN A 137 16.97 -2.14 -4.67
N GLY A 138 18.24 -2.01 -5.06
CA GLY A 138 18.78 -0.71 -5.51
C GLY A 138 18.85 0.29 -4.36
N ALA A 139 18.06 1.35 -4.44
CA ALA A 139 17.95 2.38 -3.39
C ALA A 139 16.80 2.11 -2.42
N ASP A 140 16.01 1.07 -2.65
CA ASP A 140 14.81 0.76 -1.87
C ASP A 140 15.12 -0.32 -0.82
N THR A 141 14.41 -0.26 0.31
CA THR A 141 14.38 -1.32 1.31
C THR A 141 13.07 -2.09 1.21
N VAL A 142 13.13 -3.41 1.23
CA VAL A 142 11.97 -4.29 1.05
C VAL A 142 11.88 -5.23 2.25
N ILE A 143 10.81 -5.10 3.04
CA ILE A 143 10.44 -6.03 4.13
C ILE A 143 9.57 -7.12 3.51
N THR A 144 9.98 -8.39 3.60
CA THR A 144 9.26 -9.52 2.98
C THR A 144 8.90 -10.57 4.02
N LEU A 145 7.60 -10.75 4.27
CA LEU A 145 7.10 -11.83 5.12
C LEU A 145 7.02 -13.14 4.32
N ASP A 146 6.41 -13.09 3.14
CA ASP A 146 6.28 -14.21 2.21
C ASP A 146 6.07 -13.73 0.76
N ALA A 147 5.68 -14.63 -0.15
CA ALA A 147 5.51 -14.31 -1.56
C ALA A 147 4.34 -13.34 -1.85
N ASP A 148 3.36 -13.28 -0.96
CA ASP A 148 2.15 -12.48 -1.12
C ASP A 148 2.18 -11.21 -0.25
N ASN A 149 3.09 -11.12 0.73
CA ASN A 149 3.15 -10.06 1.73
C ASN A 149 4.51 -9.36 1.79
N SER A 150 4.57 -8.12 1.30
CA SER A 150 5.79 -7.30 1.33
C SER A 150 5.51 -5.79 1.47
N VAL A 151 6.44 -5.06 2.08
CA VAL A 151 6.43 -3.59 2.15
C VAL A 151 7.72 -3.06 1.53
N THR A 152 7.61 -2.27 0.48
CA THR A 152 8.74 -1.58 -0.17
C THR A 152 8.81 -0.14 0.29
N LEU A 153 9.92 0.26 0.88
CA LEU A 153 10.23 1.64 1.27
C LEU A 153 11.11 2.27 0.18
N LYS A 154 10.55 3.20 -0.58
CA LYS A 154 11.25 3.80 -1.73
C LYS A 154 12.29 4.80 -1.29
N ASN A 155 13.49 4.68 -1.87
CA ASN A 155 14.64 5.52 -1.58
C ASN A 155 15.04 5.54 -0.08
N VAL A 156 14.63 4.53 0.68
CA VAL A 156 14.98 4.35 2.08
C VAL A 156 16.15 3.37 2.17
N SER A 157 17.23 3.80 2.81
CA SER A 157 18.38 2.94 3.10
C SER A 157 18.09 2.07 4.32
N LEU A 158 18.41 0.78 4.22
CA LEU A 158 18.28 -0.16 5.33
C LEU A 158 19.03 0.31 6.59
N ALA A 159 20.14 1.01 6.42
CA ALA A 159 20.96 1.50 7.54
C ALA A 159 20.32 2.66 8.30
N ASP A 160 19.29 3.28 7.72
CA ASP A 160 18.55 4.40 8.32
C ASP A 160 17.29 3.91 9.03
N LEU A 161 16.98 2.60 8.99
CA LEU A 161 15.93 2.01 9.81
C LEU A 161 16.38 1.85 11.26
N HIS A 162 15.50 2.26 12.15
CA HIS A 162 15.63 2.21 13.59
C HIS A 162 14.42 1.53 14.23
N ALA A 163 14.57 1.13 15.49
CA ALA A 163 13.52 0.38 16.20
C ALA A 163 12.27 1.23 16.47
N ASP A 164 12.39 2.56 16.51
CA ASP A 164 11.29 3.51 16.68
C ASP A 164 10.48 3.75 15.40
N ASP A 165 11.00 3.38 14.23
CA ASP A 165 10.24 3.35 12.97
C ASP A 165 9.17 2.24 12.95
N PHE A 166 9.13 1.38 13.97
CA PHE A 166 8.26 0.20 14.03
C PHE A 166 7.48 0.08 15.33
N GLN A 167 6.21 -0.29 15.22
CA GLN A 167 5.33 -0.62 16.33
C GLN A 167 4.80 -2.04 16.17
N PHE A 168 4.70 -2.77 17.29
CA PHE A 168 4.24 -4.15 17.33
C PHE A 168 3.05 -4.29 18.28
N VAL A 169 1.86 -4.62 17.74
CA VAL A 169 0.59 -4.66 18.49
C VAL A 169 0.01 -6.06 18.70
#